data_AF-A0A1F8JDB8-F1
#
_entry.id   AF-A0A1F8JDB8-F1
#
_cell.length_a   1.000
_cell.length_b   1.000
_cell.length_c   1.000
_cell.angle_alpha   90.00
_cell.angle_beta   90.00
_cell.angle_gamma   90.00
#
_symmetry.space_group_name_H-M   'P 1'
#
loop_
_entity.id
_entity.type
_entity.pdbx_description
1 polymer ?
#
loop_
_entity_poly.entity_id
_entity_poly.type
_entity_poly.pdbx_seq_one_letter_code
_entity_poly.pdbx_strand_id
1 'polypeptide(L)'
;MILRTTPWITEEAILIIESFLTHNENIIVLEFGSGGSTVWSAEKNVNIVSVEHDERWFDLIYYTLEKGGLLEKINYIFHPMPYYNVCSNFKDDSFDIIIVDGRNRKGCILSAMSKSKSGGLLILNNSERPYYKEILPLLSEWNLIITE
;
A
#
# COMPACT_ATOMS: atom_id res chain seq x y z
N MET A 1 -17.07 -15.48 2.75
CA MET A 1 -16.74 -14.38 1.82
C MET A 1 -15.56 -14.85 0.99
N ILE A 2 -15.64 -14.79 -0.33
CA ILE A 2 -14.52 -15.14 -1.21
C ILE A 2 -13.65 -13.89 -1.34
N LEU A 3 -12.39 -13.96 -0.92
CA LEU A 3 -11.46 -12.85 -1.08
C LEU A 3 -11.10 -12.73 -2.57
N ARG A 4 -11.25 -11.53 -3.15
CA ARG A 4 -10.69 -11.21 -4.47
C ARG A 4 -9.18 -11.05 -4.31
N THR A 5 -8.37 -11.72 -5.13
CA THR A 5 -6.89 -11.68 -5.07
C THR A 5 -6.28 -10.61 -5.97
N THR A 6 -7.09 -9.67 -6.45
CA THR A 6 -6.65 -8.50 -7.24
C THR A 6 -7.00 -7.22 -6.50
N PRO A 7 -6.19 -6.14 -6.66
CA PRO A 7 -6.48 -4.84 -6.06
C PRO A 7 -7.87 -4.34 -6.46
N TRP A 8 -8.56 -3.68 -5.54
CA TRP A 8 -9.82 -3.00 -5.84
C TRP A 8 -9.58 -1.51 -6.09
N ILE A 9 -8.95 -1.23 -7.23
CA ILE A 9 -8.67 0.10 -7.78
C ILE A 9 -9.03 0.11 -9.27
N THR A 10 -8.93 1.26 -9.92
CA THR A 10 -9.20 1.43 -11.37
C THR A 10 -8.20 0.64 -12.22
N GLU A 11 -8.59 0.29 -13.44
CA GLU A 11 -7.71 -0.40 -14.38
C GLU A 11 -6.51 0.47 -14.77
N GLU A 12 -6.73 1.78 -14.94
CA GLU A 12 -5.66 2.75 -15.21
C GLU A 12 -4.61 2.77 -14.09
N ALA A 13 -5.03 2.73 -12.82
CA ALA A 13 -4.10 2.66 -11.70
C ALA A 13 -3.29 1.35 -11.71
N ILE A 14 -3.92 0.22 -12.06
CA ILE A 14 -3.20 -1.06 -12.22
C ILE A 14 -2.15 -0.93 -13.33
N LEU A 15 -2.49 -0.38 -14.50
CA LEU A 15 -1.55 -0.20 -15.61
C LEU A 15 -0.37 0.69 -15.26
N ILE A 16 -0.60 1.76 -14.48
CA ILE A 16 0.49 2.62 -13.98
C ILE A 16 1.42 1.83 -13.06
N ILE A 17 0.87 1.06 -12.12
CA ILE A 17 1.69 0.22 -11.22
C ILE A 17 2.47 -0.80 -12.04
N GLU A 18 1.82 -1.52 -12.95
CA GLU A 18 2.51 -2.54 -13.77
C GLU A 18 3.61 -1.93 -14.63
N SER A 19 3.36 -0.78 -15.27
CA SER A 19 4.39 -0.04 -16.00
C SER A 19 5.55 0.37 -15.09
N PHE A 20 5.27 0.83 -13.87
CA PHE A 20 6.33 1.14 -12.90
C PHE A 20 7.16 -0.10 -12.53
N LEU A 21 6.49 -1.24 -12.31
CA LEU A 21 7.16 -2.52 -12.02
C LEU A 21 7.97 -3.07 -13.21
N THR A 22 7.62 -2.77 -14.46
CA THR A 22 8.38 -3.25 -15.63
C THR A 22 9.64 -2.43 -15.91
N HIS A 23 9.65 -1.14 -15.54
CA HIS A 23 10.78 -0.24 -15.80
C HIS A 23 11.76 -0.13 -14.62
N ASN A 24 11.48 -0.81 -13.50
CA ASN A 24 12.29 -0.74 -12.30
C ASN A 24 12.50 -2.14 -11.71
N GLU A 25 13.62 -2.34 -11.03
CA GLU A 25 13.97 -3.59 -10.35
C GLU A 25 14.07 -3.40 -8.84
N ASN A 26 13.99 -4.48 -8.06
CA ASN A 26 14.14 -4.48 -6.60
C ASN A 26 13.15 -3.54 -5.87
N ILE A 27 11.94 -3.41 -6.41
CA ILE A 27 10.88 -2.56 -5.88
C ILE A 27 10.49 -2.95 -4.46
N ILE A 28 10.35 -1.95 -3.59
CA ILE A 28 9.87 -2.10 -2.21
C ILE A 28 8.53 -1.38 -2.07
N VAL A 29 7.51 -2.14 -1.67
CA VAL A 29 6.12 -1.68 -1.50
C VAL A 29 5.78 -1.59 -0.02
N LEU A 30 5.20 -0.46 0.41
CA LEU A 30 4.52 -0.33 1.70
C LEU A 30 3.02 -0.23 1.47
N GLU A 31 2.25 -1.06 2.13
CA GLU A 31 0.79 -1.07 2.06
C GLU A 31 0.18 -0.86 3.44
N PHE A 32 -0.76 0.08 3.53
CA PHE A 32 -1.60 0.29 4.70
C PHE A 32 -3.01 -0.21 4.44
N GLY A 33 -3.43 -1.24 5.19
CA GLY A 33 -4.67 -1.99 4.98
C GLY A 33 -4.44 -3.12 3.99
N SER A 34 -4.75 -4.35 4.40
CA SER A 34 -4.45 -5.54 3.61
C SER A 34 -5.69 -6.10 2.89
N GLY A 35 -5.47 -6.96 1.90
CA GLY A 35 -6.55 -7.54 1.11
C GLY A 35 -6.08 -8.20 -0.18
N GLY A 36 -6.88 -8.04 -1.24
CA GLY A 36 -6.54 -8.55 -2.56
C GLY A 36 -5.27 -7.95 -3.16
N SER A 37 -5.00 -6.67 -2.87
CA SER A 37 -3.78 -5.98 -3.28
C SER A 37 -2.53 -6.56 -2.61
N THR A 38 -2.64 -7.03 -1.38
CA THR A 38 -1.58 -7.72 -0.66
C THR A 38 -1.19 -9.02 -1.36
N VAL A 39 -2.19 -9.85 -1.69
CA VAL A 39 -1.98 -11.12 -2.40
C VAL A 39 -1.39 -10.87 -3.79
N TRP A 40 -1.99 -9.95 -4.54
CA TRP A 40 -1.51 -9.57 -5.87
C TRP A 40 -0.07 -9.09 -5.86
N SER A 41 0.31 -8.26 -4.89
CA SER A 41 1.68 -7.75 -4.77
C SER A 41 2.66 -8.86 -4.39
N ALA A 42 2.29 -9.78 -3.48
CA ALA A 42 3.12 -10.91 -3.09
C ALA A 42 3.34 -11.94 -4.22
N GLU A 43 2.47 -11.96 -5.24
CA GLU A 43 2.66 -12.74 -6.47
C GLU A 43 3.64 -12.08 -7.46
N LYS A 44 3.88 -10.77 -7.35
CA LYS A 44 4.85 -10.04 -8.18
C LYS A 44 6.28 -10.18 -7.62
N ASN A 45 7.27 -9.84 -8.44
CA ASN A 45 8.68 -9.82 -8.04
C ASN A 45 9.03 -8.51 -7.30
N VAL A 46 8.40 -8.29 -6.14
CA VAL A 46 8.60 -7.09 -5.30
C VAL A 46 8.80 -7.49 -3.84
N ASN A 47 9.44 -6.62 -3.06
CA ASN A 47 9.49 -6.74 -1.61
C ASN A 47 8.30 -5.98 -1.02
N ILE A 48 7.30 -6.68 -0.47
CA ILE A 48 6.12 -6.03 0.12
C ILE A 48 6.16 -6.05 1.65
N VAL A 49 5.85 -4.90 2.24
CA VAL A 49 5.45 -4.72 3.64
C VAL A 49 3.97 -4.34 3.65
N SER A 50 3.10 -5.17 4.23
CA SER A 50 1.67 -4.86 4.35
C SER A 50 1.27 -4.83 5.83
N VAL A 51 0.54 -3.78 6.24
CA VAL A 51 0.22 -3.52 7.64
C VAL A 51 -1.28 -3.48 7.84
N GLU A 52 -1.78 -4.32 8.74
CA GLU A 52 -3.20 -4.45 9.06
C GLU A 52 -3.44 -4.29 10.57
N HIS A 53 -4.57 -3.66 10.91
CA HIS A 53 -4.97 -3.30 12.27
C HIS A 53 -6.15 -4.10 12.79
N ASP A 54 -7.03 -4.61 11.92
CA ASP A 54 -8.15 -5.47 12.31
C ASP A 54 -7.63 -6.90 12.42
N GLU A 55 -7.63 -7.44 13.64
CA GLU A 55 -7.08 -8.77 13.96
C GLU A 55 -7.77 -9.89 13.16
N ARG A 56 -9.09 -9.84 13.01
CA ARG A 56 -9.84 -10.87 12.29
C ARG A 56 -9.55 -10.81 10.80
N TRP A 57 -9.40 -9.60 10.26
CA TRP A 57 -8.97 -9.41 8.88
C TRP A 57 -7.53 -9.85 8.68
N PHE A 58 -6.66 -9.56 9.64
CA PHE A 58 -5.27 -10.00 9.64
C PHE A 58 -5.19 -11.51 9.49
N ASP A 59 -5.89 -12.25 10.36
CA ASP A 59 -5.93 -13.72 10.33
C ASP A 59 -6.46 -14.28 9.00
N LEU A 60 -7.51 -13.65 8.44
CA LEU A 60 -8.08 -14.07 7.15
C LEU A 60 -7.07 -13.92 6.00
N ILE A 61 -6.37 -12.80 5.93
CA ILE A 61 -5.37 -12.55 4.89
C ILE A 61 -4.13 -13.41 5.13
N TYR A 62 -3.70 -13.58 6.38
CA TYR A 62 -2.59 -14.48 6.74
C TYR A 62 -2.87 -15.90 6.24
N TYR A 63 -4.05 -16.44 6.56
CA TYR A 63 -4.48 -17.76 6.08
C TYR A 63 -4.48 -17.85 4.54
N THR A 64 -4.88 -16.78 3.86
CA THR A 64 -4.88 -16.74 2.39
C THR A 64 -3.46 -16.76 1.83
N LEU A 65 -2.55 -15.97 2.39
CA LEU A 65 -1.13 -15.95 2.02
C LEU A 65 -0.47 -17.30 2.30
N GLU A 66 -0.78 -17.94 3.43
CA GLU A 66 -0.28 -19.26 3.80
C GLU A 66 -0.72 -20.31 2.79
N LYS A 67 -2.01 -20.37 2.48
CA LYS A 67 -2.54 -21.29 1.46
C LYS A 67 -1.96 -21.07 0.07
N GLY A 68 -1.62 -19.82 -0.26
CA GLY A 68 -0.97 -19.46 -1.52
C GLY A 68 0.54 -19.73 -1.55
N GLY A 69 1.16 -20.11 -0.43
CA GLY A 69 2.62 -20.25 -0.34
C GLY A 69 3.35 -18.90 -0.49
N LEU A 70 2.71 -17.81 -0.08
CA LEU A 70 3.19 -16.44 -0.27
C LEU A 70 3.78 -15.81 1.00
N LEU A 71 3.64 -16.43 2.17
CA LEU A 71 4.13 -15.86 3.44
C LEU A 71 5.62 -15.52 3.43
N GLU A 72 6.45 -16.33 2.79
CA GLU A 72 7.91 -16.09 2.67
C GLU A 72 8.25 -14.94 1.70
N LYS A 73 7.27 -14.43 0.95
CA LYS A 73 7.45 -13.33 -0.02
C LYS A 73 7.02 -11.97 0.51
N ILE A 74 6.49 -11.91 1.72
CA ILE A 74 5.90 -10.70 2.29
C ILE A 74 6.29 -10.53 3.75
N ASN A 75 6.54 -9.28 4.14
CA ASN A 75 6.54 -8.88 5.53
C ASN A 75 5.12 -8.43 5.92
N TYR A 76 4.32 -9.34 6.47
CA TYR A 76 2.94 -9.08 6.84
C TYR A 76 2.83 -8.74 8.33
N ILE A 77 2.47 -7.51 8.64
CA ILE A 77 2.55 -6.93 9.99
C ILE A 77 1.16 -6.67 10.55
N PHE A 78 0.85 -7.28 11.70
CA PHE A 78 -0.25 -6.84 12.52
C PHE A 78 0.20 -5.66 13.39
N HIS A 79 -0.54 -4.56 13.38
CA HIS A 79 -0.32 -3.45 14.29
C HIS A 79 -1.64 -2.74 14.64
N PRO A 80 -2.00 -2.59 15.92
CA PRO A 80 -3.23 -1.92 16.31
C PRO A 80 -3.21 -0.42 15.96
N MET A 81 -4.38 0.23 15.95
CA MET A 81 -4.48 1.66 15.68
C MET A 81 -3.74 2.49 16.76
N PRO A 82 -3.00 3.57 16.41
CA PRO A 82 -2.66 4.01 15.07
C PRO A 82 -1.54 3.17 14.43
N TYR A 83 -1.91 2.39 13.42
CA TYR A 83 -1.00 1.43 12.79
C TYR A 83 0.04 2.05 11.87
N TYR A 84 -0.16 3.31 11.46
CA TYR A 84 0.86 4.08 10.74
C TYR A 84 2.12 4.36 11.58
N ASN A 85 2.10 4.14 12.90
CA ASN A 85 3.29 4.29 13.74
C ASN A 85 4.44 3.33 13.37
N VAL A 86 4.14 2.24 12.66
CA VAL A 86 5.15 1.35 12.05
C VAL A 86 6.16 2.10 11.18
N CYS A 87 5.79 3.25 10.59
CA CYS A 87 6.68 4.11 9.81
C CYS A 87 7.92 4.56 10.58
N SER A 88 7.85 4.66 11.91
CA SER A 88 9.00 5.02 12.76
C SER A 88 10.15 4.00 12.67
N ASN A 89 9.86 2.76 12.27
CA ASN A 89 10.84 1.70 12.09
C ASN A 89 11.51 1.73 10.71
N PHE A 90 11.02 2.54 9.77
CA PHE A 90 11.53 2.62 8.41
C PHE A 90 12.37 3.88 8.21
N LYS A 91 13.44 3.73 7.44
CA LYS A 91 14.26 4.86 6.99
C LYS A 91 13.45 5.74 6.05
N ASP A 92 13.83 7.01 5.95
CA ASP A 92 13.34 7.85 4.87
C ASP A 92 13.83 7.33 3.51
N ASP A 93 13.14 7.69 2.43
CA ASP A 93 13.53 7.33 1.05
C ASP A 93 13.69 5.80 0.85
N SER A 94 12.81 4.99 1.44
CA SER A 94 12.93 3.52 1.47
C SER A 94 11.92 2.76 0.61
N PHE A 95 10.80 3.37 0.24
CA PHE A 95 9.72 2.70 -0.50
C PHE A 95 9.50 3.32 -1.88
N ASP A 96 9.50 2.47 -2.91
CA ASP A 96 9.23 2.86 -4.29
C ASP A 96 7.73 3.02 -4.55
N ILE A 97 6.90 2.25 -3.85
CA ILE A 97 5.44 2.34 -3.93
C ILE A 97 4.86 2.35 -2.51
N ILE A 98 3.95 3.28 -2.24
CA ILE A 98 3.17 3.34 -1.00
C ILE A 98 1.69 3.30 -1.36
N ILE A 99 0.94 2.36 -0.79
CA ILE A 99 -0.49 2.18 -1.00
C ILE A 99 -1.24 2.51 0.29
N VAL A 100 -2.21 3.42 0.21
CA VAL A 100 -3.06 3.81 1.33
C VAL A 100 -4.51 3.40 1.05
N ASP A 101 -4.92 2.24 1.58
CA ASP A 101 -6.27 1.71 1.40
C ASP A 101 -6.96 1.26 2.71
N GLY A 102 -6.32 1.44 3.86
CA GLY A 102 -6.88 1.07 5.15
C GLY A 102 -7.67 2.19 5.85
N ARG A 103 -7.47 2.27 7.17
CA ARG A 103 -8.08 3.26 8.06
C ARG A 103 -7.09 4.39 8.37
N ASN A 104 -7.59 5.48 8.95
CA ASN A 104 -6.75 6.65 9.29
C ASN A 104 -5.81 7.08 8.16
N ARG A 105 -6.37 7.19 6.94
CA ARG A 105 -5.59 7.44 5.70
C ARG A 105 -4.76 8.71 5.79
N LYS A 106 -5.27 9.77 6.44
CA LYS A 106 -4.52 10.99 6.76
C LYS A 106 -3.24 10.69 7.54
N GLY A 107 -3.32 9.95 8.64
CA GLY A 107 -2.16 9.58 9.43
C GLY A 107 -1.17 8.70 8.65
N CYS A 108 -1.68 7.76 7.85
CA CYS A 108 -0.85 6.92 6.98
C CYS A 108 -0.06 7.75 5.97
N ILE A 109 -0.72 8.67 5.26
CA ILE A 109 -0.09 9.53 4.26
C ILE A 109 0.99 10.40 4.93
N LEU A 110 0.63 11.14 5.98
CA LEU A 110 1.57 12.03 6.66
C LEU A 110 2.80 11.29 7.21
N SER A 111 2.63 10.08 7.73
CA SER A 111 3.73 9.29 8.29
C SER A 111 4.60 8.64 7.23
N ALA A 112 4.04 8.35 6.06
CA ALA A 112 4.72 7.64 4.97
C ALA A 112 5.35 8.59 3.94
N MET A 113 4.99 9.87 3.91
CA MET A 113 5.51 10.85 2.95
C MET A 113 7.05 10.88 2.90
N SER A 114 7.73 10.92 4.06
CA SER A 114 9.20 10.92 4.11
C SER A 114 9.82 9.58 3.75
N LYS A 115 9.03 8.50 3.77
CA LYS A 115 9.47 7.13 3.48
C LYS A 115 9.41 6.81 1.99
N SER A 116 8.72 7.64 1.22
CA SER A 116 8.66 7.50 -0.23
C SER A 116 9.98 7.89 -0.86
N LYS A 117 10.41 7.11 -1.84
CA LYS A 117 11.56 7.44 -2.66
C LYS A 117 11.27 8.57 -3.62
N SER A 118 12.28 9.37 -3.94
CA SER A 118 12.18 10.31 -5.06
C SER A 118 11.85 9.55 -6.36
N GLY A 119 10.75 9.93 -7.03
CA GLY A 119 10.24 9.25 -8.23
C GLY A 119 9.37 8.03 -7.96
N GLY A 120 9.10 7.71 -6.69
CA GLY A 120 8.17 6.65 -6.29
C GLY A 120 6.70 7.04 -6.47
N LEU A 121 5.82 6.06 -6.21
CA LEU A 121 4.37 6.21 -6.30
C LEU A 121 3.72 6.26 -4.92
N LEU A 122 2.84 7.23 -4.70
CA LEU A 122 1.90 7.26 -3.57
C LEU A 122 0.48 7.07 -4.09
N ILE A 123 -0.13 5.94 -3.77
CA ILE A 123 -1.41 5.49 -4.30
C ILE A 123 -2.48 5.67 -3.22
N LEU A 124 -3.48 6.49 -3.54
CA LEU A 124 -4.56 6.86 -2.62
C LEU A 124 -5.87 6.25 -3.11
N ASN A 125 -6.33 5.17 -2.47
CA ASN A 125 -7.63 4.61 -2.85
C ASN A 125 -8.77 5.52 -2.37
N ASN A 126 -9.92 5.45 -3.05
CA ASN A 126 -11.11 6.29 -2.82
C ASN A 126 -10.79 7.77 -2.56
N SER A 127 -9.94 8.37 -3.39
CA SER A 127 -9.45 9.74 -3.24
C SER A 127 -10.54 10.81 -3.43
N GLU A 128 -11.73 10.44 -3.93
CA GLU A 128 -12.92 11.30 -4.00
C GLU A 128 -13.47 11.71 -2.63
N ARG A 129 -13.09 10.97 -1.57
CA ARG A 129 -13.64 11.19 -0.24
C ARG A 129 -13.22 12.55 0.33
N PRO A 130 -14.13 13.29 1.02
CA PRO A 130 -13.89 14.68 1.41
C PRO A 130 -12.63 14.95 2.23
N TYR A 131 -12.19 13.99 3.07
CA TYR A 131 -11.03 14.18 3.94
C TYR A 131 -9.70 14.29 3.18
N TYR A 132 -9.63 13.84 1.92
CA TYR A 132 -8.43 14.04 1.10
C TYR A 132 -8.22 15.52 0.72
N LYS A 133 -9.26 16.36 0.75
CA LYS A 133 -9.13 17.80 0.47
C LYS A 133 -8.16 18.51 1.41
N GLU A 134 -8.02 18.02 2.64
CA GLU A 134 -7.04 18.56 3.60
C GLU A 134 -5.60 18.09 3.35
N ILE A 135 -5.44 16.99 2.59
CA ILE A 135 -4.16 16.32 2.37
C ILE A 135 -3.53 16.75 1.06
N LEU A 136 -4.33 16.90 0.00
CA LEU A 136 -3.84 17.26 -1.33
C LEU A 136 -2.95 18.52 -1.36
N PRO A 137 -3.23 19.60 -0.59
CA PRO A 137 -2.32 20.76 -0.54
C PRO A 137 -0.92 20.43 -0.02
N LEU A 138 -0.79 19.43 0.86
CA LEU A 138 0.49 18.96 1.40
C LEU A 138 1.29 18.12 0.40
N LEU A 139 0.64 17.66 -0.66
CA LEU A 139 1.23 16.92 -1.78
C LEU A 139 1.45 17.83 -3.00
N SER A 140 1.53 19.14 -2.81
CA SER A 140 1.66 20.13 -3.89
C SER A 140 2.93 19.96 -4.75
N GLU A 141 4.00 19.41 -4.19
CA GLU A 141 5.24 19.09 -4.90
C GLU A 141 5.19 17.74 -5.66
N TRP A 142 4.09 17.01 -5.55
CA TRP A 142 3.91 15.72 -6.21
C TRP A 142 3.16 15.88 -7.54
N ASN A 143 3.55 15.10 -8.54
CA ASN A 143 2.81 15.00 -9.79
C ASN A 143 1.53 14.20 -9.57
N LEU A 144 0.38 14.89 -9.54
CA LEU A 144 -0.92 14.26 -9.32
C LEU A 144 -1.43 13.60 -10.61
N ILE A 145 -1.80 12.31 -10.50
CA ILE A 145 -2.52 11.56 -11.53
C ILE A 145 -3.85 11.13 -10.93
N ILE A 146 -4.95 11.43 -11.63
CA ILE A 146 -6.30 10.97 -11.29
C ILE A 146 -6.65 9.89 -12.30
N THR A 147 -7.19 8.78 -11.82
CA THR A 147 -7.61 7.63 -12.62
C THR A 147 -9.09 7.37 -12.39
N GLU A 148 -9.82 6.95 -13.42
CA GLU A 148 -11.28 6.69 -13.35
C GLU A 148 -11.67 5.26 -13.75
#